data_AF-A0A832JPR3-F1
#
_entry.id   AF-A0A832JPR3-F1
#
_cell.length_a   1.000
_cell.length_b   1.000
_cell.length_c   1.000
_cell.angle_alpha   90.00
_cell.angle_beta   90.00
_cell.angle_gamma   90.00
#
_symmetry.space_group_name_H-M   'P 1'
#
loop_
_entity.id
_entity.type
_entity.pdbx_description
1 polymer ?
#
loop_
_entity_poly.entity_id
_entity_poly.type
_entity_poly.pdbx_seq_one_letter_code
_entity_poly.pdbx_strand_id
1 'polypeptide(L)'
;MTCDDILSFYLESKQDGKLIKEYLHQHISSALSYAEEVESSRAGRLARLYAREADFAELLRLSIVLHDVGKAFYQNMDLNLRENKETGERYLSFAGHEYISATIAYDFVFDVSKRRNSPYHDAITFSILYHHHAMGSREKIVNKLRKRLQKMTLSEYQECLDKLGSLLNRFLPDYGDVFEDVLKSLGKSQTMLVDPIILHKRISEVFVHASKPSHKKLAFLLLDSLIVCDYLAASKSRGGWSRFQKTVREFYRQWLASAASSQVDRSTF
;
A
#
# COMPACT_ATOMS: atom_id res chain seq x y z
N MET A 1 0.72 -15.02 -20.68
CA MET A 1 0.12 -14.47 -19.45
C MET A 1 1.20 -13.74 -18.72
N THR A 2 0.97 -12.46 -18.41
CA THR A 2 1.91 -11.67 -17.59
C THR A 2 1.94 -12.27 -16.19
N CYS A 3 3.14 -12.47 -15.65
CA CYS A 3 3.35 -13.17 -14.39
C CYS A 3 2.91 -12.34 -13.15
N ASP A 4 2.32 -11.14 -13.34
CA ASP A 4 1.95 -10.17 -12.30
C ASP A 4 0.44 -9.84 -12.25
N ASP A 5 -0.42 -10.75 -12.73
CA ASP A 5 -1.89 -10.61 -12.73
C ASP A 5 -2.51 -10.74 -11.32
N ILE A 6 -2.27 -9.75 -10.46
CA ILE A 6 -2.88 -9.60 -9.14
C ILE A 6 -3.99 -8.55 -9.25
N LEU A 7 -5.22 -8.89 -8.87
CA LEU A 7 -6.32 -7.92 -8.80
C LEU A 7 -6.15 -7.03 -7.57
N SER A 8 -6.22 -5.71 -7.78
CA SER A 8 -6.34 -4.70 -6.71
C SER A 8 -7.80 -4.31 -6.42
N PHE A 9 -8.69 -4.53 -7.40
CA PHE A 9 -10.13 -4.30 -7.29
C PHE A 9 -10.90 -5.22 -8.25
N TYR A 10 -12.05 -5.71 -7.78
CA TYR A 10 -13.00 -6.49 -8.58
C TYR A 10 -14.42 -6.15 -8.12
N LEU A 11 -15.28 -5.76 -9.05
CA LEU A 11 -16.71 -5.55 -8.85
C LEU A 11 -17.47 -6.08 -10.07
N GLU A 12 -18.47 -6.91 -9.82
CA GLU A 12 -19.40 -7.44 -10.80
C GLU A 12 -20.81 -7.10 -10.32
N SER A 13 -21.51 -6.24 -11.05
CA SER A 13 -22.90 -5.90 -10.76
C SER A 13 -23.84 -6.73 -11.63
N LYS A 14 -24.71 -7.50 -10.97
CA LYS A 14 -25.72 -8.34 -11.63
C LYS A 14 -26.86 -7.52 -12.25
N GLN A 15 -27.10 -6.31 -11.75
CA GLN A 15 -28.24 -5.48 -12.18
C GLN A 15 -28.00 -4.80 -13.52
N ASP A 16 -26.78 -4.31 -13.76
CA ASP A 16 -26.38 -3.58 -14.97
C ASP A 16 -25.37 -4.34 -15.85
N GLY A 17 -24.96 -5.55 -15.43
CA GLY A 17 -23.97 -6.37 -16.13
C GLY A 17 -22.55 -5.77 -16.11
N LYS A 18 -22.30 -4.76 -15.28
CA LYS A 18 -21.03 -4.05 -15.24
C LYS A 18 -19.96 -4.88 -14.53
N LEU A 19 -18.83 -5.08 -15.20
CA LEU A 19 -17.64 -5.73 -14.65
C LEU A 19 -16.50 -4.71 -14.61
N ILE A 20 -16.01 -4.42 -13.40
CA ILE A 20 -14.85 -3.57 -13.17
C ILE A 20 -13.73 -4.43 -12.61
N LYS A 21 -12.60 -4.46 -13.30
CA LYS A 21 -11.36 -5.09 -12.86
C LYS A 21 -10.25 -4.06 -12.88
N GLU A 22 -9.45 -4.06 -11.83
CA GLU A 22 -8.20 -3.30 -11.76
C GLU A 22 -7.10 -4.25 -11.33
N TYR A 23 -5.99 -4.23 -12.06
CA TYR A 23 -4.80 -4.97 -11.69
C TYR A 23 -3.87 -4.10 -10.84
N LEU A 24 -3.19 -4.72 -9.89
CA LEU A 24 -2.32 -4.05 -8.93
C LEU A 24 -1.18 -3.29 -9.61
N HIS A 25 -0.59 -3.82 -10.69
CA HIS A 25 0.42 -3.09 -11.46
C HIS A 25 -0.14 -1.80 -12.09
N GLN A 26 -1.41 -1.79 -12.51
CA GLN A 26 -2.07 -0.60 -13.05
C GLN A 26 -2.33 0.42 -11.94
N HIS A 27 -2.80 -0.05 -10.79
CA HIS A 27 -3.02 0.77 -9.60
C HIS A 27 -1.72 1.44 -9.15
N ILE A 28 -0.64 0.67 -9.00
CA ILE A 28 0.69 1.18 -8.61
C ILE A 28 1.18 2.22 -9.63
N SER A 29 1.10 1.92 -10.93
CA SER A 29 1.53 2.87 -11.98
C SER A 29 0.75 4.19 -11.91
N SER A 30 -0.57 4.09 -11.70
CA SER A 30 -1.45 5.25 -11.55
C SER A 30 -1.09 6.05 -10.28
N ALA A 31 -0.88 5.39 -9.15
CA ALA A 31 -0.50 6.03 -7.89
C ALA A 31 0.87 6.72 -7.98
N LEU A 32 1.87 6.08 -8.62
CA LEU A 32 3.20 6.66 -8.84
C LEU A 32 3.14 7.94 -9.68
N SER A 33 2.23 8.02 -10.67
CA SER A 33 2.08 9.25 -11.48
C SER A 33 1.68 10.48 -10.64
N TYR A 34 1.02 10.29 -9.50
CA TYR A 34 0.70 11.39 -8.57
C TYR A 34 1.87 11.73 -7.64
N ALA A 35 2.95 10.95 -7.62
CA ALA A 35 4.12 11.19 -6.79
C ALA A 35 5.32 11.74 -7.57
N GLU A 36 5.26 11.84 -8.90
CA GLU A 36 6.40 12.24 -9.76
C GLU A 36 7.04 13.56 -9.35
N GLU A 37 6.23 14.55 -8.97
CA GLU A 37 6.72 15.90 -8.63
C GLU A 37 6.93 16.13 -7.12
N VAL A 38 6.81 15.08 -6.31
CA VAL A 38 6.70 15.21 -4.84
C VAL A 38 7.92 15.87 -4.22
N GLU A 39 9.11 15.69 -4.79
CA GLU A 39 10.34 16.29 -4.25
C GLU A 39 10.32 17.83 -4.28
N SER A 40 9.74 18.38 -5.35
CA SER A 40 9.59 19.83 -5.55
C SER A 40 8.36 20.40 -4.86
N SER A 41 7.43 19.54 -4.43
CA SER A 41 6.15 19.90 -3.81
C SER A 41 6.30 20.52 -2.42
N ARG A 42 5.19 21.01 -1.86
CA ARG A 42 5.16 21.51 -0.48
C ARG A 42 5.44 20.39 0.53
N ALA A 43 4.93 19.18 0.29
CA ALA A 43 5.22 18.01 1.12
C ALA A 43 6.71 17.67 1.10
N GLY A 44 7.34 17.61 -0.08
CA GLY A 44 8.78 17.36 -0.20
C GLY A 44 9.62 18.40 0.54
N ARG A 45 9.27 19.70 0.43
CA ARG A 45 9.93 20.76 1.21
C ARG A 45 9.74 20.59 2.72
N LEU A 46 8.53 20.22 3.15
CA LEU A 46 8.22 20.01 4.56
C LEU A 46 8.95 18.77 5.12
N ALA A 47 9.04 17.69 4.35
CA ALA A 47 9.78 16.49 4.72
C ALA A 47 11.26 16.81 4.99
N ARG A 48 11.91 17.63 4.14
CA ARG A 48 13.28 18.10 4.34
C ARG A 48 13.48 18.92 5.62
N LEU A 49 12.43 19.60 6.10
CA LEU A 49 12.47 20.32 7.39
C LEU A 49 12.36 19.36 8.58
N TYR A 50 11.63 18.25 8.42
CA TYR A 50 11.48 17.25 9.47
C TYR A 50 12.71 16.34 9.55
N ALA A 51 13.21 15.88 8.41
CA ALA A 51 14.33 14.96 8.29
C ALA A 51 15.12 15.32 7.02
N ARG A 52 16.21 16.06 7.16
CA ARG A 52 16.99 16.61 6.03
C ARG A 52 17.65 15.51 5.21
N GLU A 53 18.07 14.46 5.89
CA GLU A 53 18.71 13.25 5.38
C GLU A 53 17.72 12.21 4.82
N ALA A 54 16.41 12.43 4.93
CA ALA A 54 15.40 11.53 4.36
C ALA A 54 15.14 11.84 2.89
N ASP A 55 15.25 10.82 2.04
CA ASP A 55 14.75 10.85 0.68
C ASP A 55 13.24 10.60 0.67
N PHE A 56 12.45 11.68 0.81
CA PHE A 56 11.00 11.57 0.89
C PHE A 56 10.36 11.00 -0.38
N ALA A 57 10.93 11.28 -1.56
CA ALA A 57 10.41 10.77 -2.83
C ALA A 57 10.56 9.24 -2.88
N GLU A 58 11.73 8.73 -2.48
CA GLU A 58 11.95 7.28 -2.42
C GLU A 58 11.12 6.60 -1.32
N LEU A 59 10.98 7.21 -0.14
CA LEU A 59 10.08 6.69 0.89
C LEU A 59 8.64 6.57 0.37
N LEU A 60 8.13 7.59 -0.33
CA LEU A 60 6.80 7.58 -0.91
C LEU A 60 6.67 6.56 -2.04
N ARG A 61 7.66 6.45 -2.93
CA ARG A 61 7.69 5.44 -3.99
C ARG A 61 7.60 4.02 -3.42
N LEU A 62 8.43 3.71 -2.41
CA LEU A 62 8.43 2.41 -1.74
C LEU A 62 7.08 2.15 -1.06
N SER A 63 6.52 3.13 -0.34
CA SER A 63 5.19 3.02 0.26
C SER A 63 4.11 2.73 -0.79
N ILE A 64 4.12 3.42 -1.93
CA ILE A 64 3.14 3.21 -3.01
C ILE A 64 3.26 1.80 -3.59
N VAL A 65 4.47 1.32 -3.89
CA VAL A 65 4.64 -0.02 -4.46
C VAL A 65 4.22 -1.11 -3.46
N LEU A 66 4.48 -0.91 -2.17
CA LEU A 66 4.31 -1.93 -1.15
C LEU A 66 2.95 -1.93 -0.44
N HIS A 67 2.16 -0.85 -0.44
CA HIS A 67 0.98 -0.76 0.43
C HIS A 67 -0.07 -1.85 0.19
N ASP A 68 -0.20 -2.29 -1.06
CA ASP A 68 -1.26 -3.19 -1.51
C ASP A 68 -0.77 -4.61 -1.85
N VAL A 69 0.52 -4.91 -1.66
CA VAL A 69 1.10 -6.22 -2.06
C VAL A 69 0.47 -7.40 -1.34
N GLY A 70 -0.07 -7.18 -0.13
CA GLY A 70 -0.84 -8.17 0.61
C GLY A 70 -2.07 -8.70 -0.15
N LYS A 71 -2.58 -7.97 -1.15
CA LYS A 71 -3.68 -8.41 -2.02
C LYS A 71 -3.32 -9.63 -2.86
N ALA A 72 -2.04 -9.90 -3.11
CA ALA A 72 -1.58 -11.13 -3.76
C ALA A 72 -2.13 -12.39 -3.07
N PHE A 73 -2.29 -12.35 -1.75
CA PHE A 73 -2.78 -13.49 -0.97
C PHE A 73 -4.31 -13.61 -0.95
N TYR A 74 -5.07 -12.76 -1.66
CA TYR A 74 -6.55 -12.75 -1.68
C TYR A 74 -7.13 -13.20 -3.03
N GLN A 75 -6.30 -13.68 -3.95
CA GLN A 75 -6.73 -13.93 -5.32
C GLN A 75 -7.62 -15.18 -5.49
N ASN A 76 -7.70 -16.06 -4.48
CA ASN A 76 -8.67 -17.16 -4.48
C ASN A 76 -10.10 -16.60 -4.34
N MET A 77 -10.85 -16.63 -5.44
CA MET A 77 -12.22 -16.13 -5.54
C MET A 77 -13.21 -16.93 -4.68
N ASP A 78 -13.04 -18.25 -4.56
CA ASP A 78 -13.95 -19.10 -3.77
C ASP A 78 -13.93 -18.73 -2.27
N LEU A 79 -12.80 -18.25 -1.78
CA LEU A 79 -12.63 -17.85 -0.38
C LEU A 79 -12.95 -16.36 -0.12
N ASN A 80 -12.67 -15.50 -1.09
CA ASN A 80 -12.61 -14.05 -0.87
C ASN A 80 -13.71 -13.26 -1.60
N LEU A 81 -14.44 -13.87 -2.54
CA LEU A 81 -15.57 -13.22 -3.20
C LEU A 81 -16.74 -13.06 -2.21
N ARG A 82 -17.31 -11.87 -2.19
CA ARG A 82 -18.46 -11.50 -1.37
C ARG A 82 -19.59 -11.02 -2.27
N GLU A 83 -20.80 -11.09 -1.76
CA GLU A 83 -21.99 -10.57 -2.43
C GLU A 83 -22.70 -9.60 -1.48
N ASN A 84 -22.97 -8.39 -1.98
CA ASN A 84 -23.87 -7.47 -1.32
C ASN A 84 -25.30 -7.93 -1.61
N LYS A 85 -26.02 -8.37 -0.57
CA LYS A 85 -27.39 -8.91 -0.72
C LYS A 85 -28.42 -7.87 -1.15
N GLU A 86 -28.16 -6.60 -0.88
CA GLU A 86 -29.09 -5.52 -1.21
C GLU A 86 -28.96 -5.09 -2.67
N THR A 87 -27.72 -5.01 -3.18
CA THR A 87 -27.44 -4.56 -4.55
C THR A 87 -27.23 -5.72 -5.54
N GLY A 88 -26.99 -6.93 -5.06
CA GLY A 88 -26.61 -8.09 -5.87
C GLY A 88 -25.17 -8.00 -6.43
N GLU A 89 -24.37 -7.04 -5.98
CA GLU A 89 -23.00 -6.84 -6.43
C GLU A 89 -22.06 -7.87 -5.83
N ARG A 90 -21.24 -8.51 -6.66
CA ARG A 90 -20.16 -9.40 -6.24
C ARG A 90 -18.83 -8.66 -6.27
N TYR A 91 -18.05 -8.77 -5.21
CA TYR A 91 -16.76 -8.08 -5.11
C TYR A 91 -15.72 -8.93 -4.40
N LEU A 92 -14.45 -8.76 -4.78
CA LEU A 92 -13.33 -9.42 -4.10
C LEU A 92 -12.96 -8.65 -2.84
N SER A 93 -13.04 -9.28 -1.68
CA SER A 93 -12.74 -8.63 -0.41
C SER A 93 -11.26 -8.77 -0.04
N PHE A 94 -10.60 -7.64 0.16
CA PHE A 94 -9.20 -7.55 0.60
C PHE A 94 -9.05 -7.14 2.06
N ALA A 95 -10.03 -7.45 2.91
CA ALA A 95 -10.01 -6.97 4.30
C ALA A 95 -8.77 -7.47 5.06
N GLY A 96 -7.96 -6.55 5.58
CA GLY A 96 -6.75 -6.84 6.33
C GLY A 96 -5.47 -6.99 5.50
N HIS A 97 -5.48 -6.69 4.20
CA HIS A 97 -4.28 -6.83 3.36
C HIS A 97 -3.15 -5.92 3.83
N GLU A 98 -3.46 -4.77 4.44
CA GLU A 98 -2.50 -3.82 4.98
C GLU A 98 -1.57 -4.44 6.03
N TYR A 99 -2.05 -5.42 6.79
CA TYR A 99 -1.22 -6.15 7.76
C TYR A 99 -0.20 -7.05 7.06
N ILE A 100 -0.58 -7.72 5.97
CA ILE A 100 0.33 -8.56 5.19
C ILE A 100 1.34 -7.68 4.46
N SER A 101 0.85 -6.61 3.81
CA SER A 101 1.69 -5.62 3.16
C SER A 101 2.71 -5.01 4.12
N ALA A 102 2.29 -4.64 5.34
CA ALA A 102 3.18 -4.08 6.35
C ALA A 102 4.25 -5.09 6.81
N THR A 103 3.92 -6.37 6.96
CA THR A 103 4.91 -7.42 7.29
C THR A 103 5.96 -7.55 6.19
N ILE A 104 5.52 -7.67 4.94
CA ILE A 104 6.42 -7.77 3.78
C ILE A 104 7.30 -6.52 3.69
N ALA A 105 6.68 -5.34 3.84
CA ALA A 105 7.40 -4.07 3.82
C ALA A 105 8.41 -3.97 4.97
N TYR A 106 8.07 -4.40 6.18
CA TYR A 106 8.98 -4.35 7.32
C TYR A 106 10.24 -5.18 7.07
N ASP A 107 10.09 -6.43 6.63
CA ASP A 107 11.23 -7.31 6.36
C ASP A 107 12.11 -6.75 5.23
N PHE A 108 11.49 -6.31 4.14
CA PHE A 108 12.19 -5.67 3.02
C PHE A 108 12.95 -4.41 3.45
N VAL A 109 12.23 -3.49 4.10
CA VAL A 109 12.75 -2.18 4.46
C VAL A 109 13.81 -2.30 5.57
N PHE A 110 13.70 -3.27 6.46
CA PHE A 110 14.75 -3.59 7.43
C PHE A 110 16.06 -3.94 6.74
N ASP A 111 16.04 -4.77 5.69
CA ASP A 111 17.25 -5.14 4.96
C ASP A 111 17.78 -4.00 4.07
N VAL A 112 16.92 -3.20 3.45
CA VAL A 112 17.33 -1.95 2.78
C VAL A 112 17.99 -0.97 3.76
N SER A 113 17.42 -0.82 4.96
CA SER A 113 17.94 0.12 5.97
C SER A 113 19.36 -0.23 6.42
N LYS A 114 19.69 -1.53 6.54
CA LYS A 114 21.06 -1.96 6.84
C LYS A 114 22.05 -1.56 5.75
N ARG A 115 21.64 -1.62 4.48
CA ARG A 115 22.47 -1.27 3.33
C ARG A 115 22.66 0.25 3.18
N ARG A 116 21.59 1.03 3.44
CA ARG A 116 21.58 2.48 3.21
C ARG A 116 21.81 3.33 4.46
N ASN A 117 21.86 2.71 5.64
CA ASN A 117 22.00 3.38 6.94
C ASN A 117 20.97 4.52 7.16
N SER A 118 19.77 4.38 6.60
CA SER A 118 18.69 5.36 6.74
C SER A 118 17.77 4.99 7.91
N PRO A 119 17.55 5.89 8.89
CA PRO A 119 16.76 5.59 10.07
C PRO A 119 15.24 5.81 9.88
N TYR A 120 14.77 6.18 8.68
CA TYR A 120 13.37 6.59 8.43
C TYR A 120 12.51 5.53 7.73
N HIS A 121 13.04 4.33 7.67
CA HIS A 121 12.54 3.24 6.85
C HIS A 121 11.27 2.61 7.46
N ASP A 122 11.20 2.52 8.77
CA ASP A 122 9.99 2.22 9.56
C ASP A 122 8.80 3.17 9.29
N ALA A 123 9.02 4.39 8.80
CA ALA A 123 7.95 5.28 8.35
C ALA A 123 7.14 4.67 7.19
N ILE A 124 7.78 3.88 6.32
CA ILE A 124 7.12 3.15 5.23
C ILE A 124 6.14 2.14 5.83
N THR A 125 6.61 1.28 6.72
CA THR A 125 5.77 0.28 7.41
C THR A 125 4.63 0.94 8.17
N PHE A 126 4.88 2.07 8.86
CA PHE A 126 3.84 2.85 9.50
C PHE A 126 2.77 3.31 8.49
N SER A 127 3.18 3.96 7.40
CA SER A 127 2.25 4.47 6.39
C SER A 127 1.38 3.35 5.79
N ILE A 128 1.98 2.19 5.49
CA ILE A 128 1.28 1.02 4.96
C ILE A 128 0.32 0.43 6.00
N LEU A 129 0.73 0.30 7.26
CA LEU A 129 -0.15 -0.30 8.26
C LEU A 129 -1.42 0.52 8.53
N TYR A 130 -1.36 1.85 8.37
CA TYR A 130 -2.44 2.76 8.74
C TYR A 130 -3.20 3.40 7.56
N HIS A 131 -2.88 3.08 6.30
CA HIS A 131 -3.49 3.75 5.13
C HIS A 131 -5.01 3.50 4.96
N HIS A 132 -5.55 2.37 5.45
CA HIS A 132 -6.99 2.08 5.38
C HIS A 132 -7.74 2.23 6.71
N HIS A 133 -7.05 2.34 7.84
CA HIS A 133 -7.67 2.16 9.16
C HIS A 133 -7.27 3.23 10.18
N ALA A 134 -8.28 3.79 10.85
CA ALA A 134 -8.12 4.48 12.12
C ALA A 134 -7.89 3.46 13.24
N MET A 135 -6.63 3.04 13.46
CA MET A 135 -6.08 2.39 14.68
C MET A 135 -6.92 1.33 15.47
N GLY A 136 -8.00 0.74 14.96
CA GLY A 136 -9.02 0.02 15.76
C GLY A 136 -9.15 -1.50 15.53
N SER A 137 -9.57 -2.22 16.59
CA SER A 137 -9.94 -3.66 16.70
C SER A 137 -9.06 -4.67 15.90
N ARG A 138 -7.79 -4.72 16.29
CA ARG A 138 -6.68 -5.40 15.61
C ARG A 138 -6.72 -6.93 15.67
N GLU A 139 -7.18 -7.50 16.77
CA GLU A 139 -7.04 -8.95 17.03
C GLU A 139 -7.99 -9.80 16.17
N LYS A 140 -9.23 -9.35 15.98
CA LYS A 140 -10.22 -10.10 15.18
C LYS A 140 -9.81 -10.18 13.71
N ILE A 141 -9.25 -9.11 13.15
CA ILE A 141 -8.78 -9.08 11.76
C ILE A 141 -7.57 -10.02 11.64
N VAL A 142 -6.57 -9.92 12.52
CA VAL A 142 -5.40 -10.79 12.50
C VAL A 142 -5.76 -12.27 12.66
N ASN A 143 -6.70 -12.60 13.56
CA ASN A 143 -7.16 -13.98 13.70
C ASN A 143 -7.88 -14.51 12.45
N LYS A 144 -8.63 -13.65 11.73
CA LYS A 144 -9.21 -14.02 10.43
C LYS A 144 -8.12 -14.21 9.37
N LEU A 145 -7.12 -13.33 9.31
CA LEU A 145 -5.98 -13.44 8.40
C LEU A 145 -5.22 -14.76 8.62
N ARG A 146 -4.92 -15.09 9.88
CA ARG A 146 -4.27 -16.34 10.28
C ARG A 146 -5.02 -17.56 9.75
N LYS A 147 -6.31 -17.65 10.06
CA LYS A 147 -7.16 -18.77 9.62
C LYS A 147 -7.25 -18.87 8.10
N ARG A 148 -7.20 -17.73 7.41
CA ARG A 148 -7.22 -17.67 5.94
C ARG A 148 -5.93 -18.19 5.34
N LEU A 149 -4.78 -17.72 5.81
CA LEU A 149 -3.47 -18.18 5.35
C LEU A 149 -3.29 -19.68 5.63
N GLN A 150 -3.77 -20.18 6.77
CA GLN A 150 -3.76 -21.62 7.09
C GLN A 150 -4.64 -22.48 6.18
N LYS A 151 -5.64 -21.89 5.51
CA LYS A 151 -6.50 -22.61 4.56
C LYS A 151 -5.94 -22.61 3.13
N MET A 152 -4.95 -21.76 2.86
CA MET A 152 -4.31 -21.68 1.55
C MET A 152 -3.41 -22.90 1.36
N THR A 153 -3.53 -23.56 0.22
CA THR A 153 -2.63 -24.66 -0.13
C THR A 153 -1.22 -24.15 -0.34
N LEU A 154 -0.22 -25.03 -0.22
CA LEU A 154 1.17 -24.64 -0.49
C LEU A 154 1.36 -24.16 -1.94
N SER A 155 0.67 -24.80 -2.90
CA SER A 155 0.71 -24.41 -4.31
C SER A 155 0.15 -23.01 -4.54
N GLU A 156 -1.02 -22.69 -3.98
CA GLU A 156 -1.60 -21.35 -4.07
C GLU A 156 -0.70 -20.30 -3.42
N TYR A 157 -0.10 -20.63 -2.28
CA TYR A 157 0.81 -19.73 -1.59
C TYR A 157 2.07 -19.44 -2.41
N GLN A 158 2.66 -20.46 -3.02
CA GLN A 158 3.83 -20.29 -3.89
C GLN A 158 3.47 -19.44 -5.12
N GLU A 159 2.31 -19.68 -5.73
CA GLU A 159 1.83 -18.84 -6.85
C GLU A 159 1.68 -17.37 -6.45
N CYS A 160 1.19 -17.10 -5.23
CA CYS A 160 1.11 -15.73 -4.70
C CYS A 160 2.50 -15.09 -4.59
N LEU A 161 3.50 -15.84 -4.11
CA LEU A 161 4.88 -15.37 -3.99
C LEU A 161 5.53 -15.12 -5.36
N ASP A 162 5.31 -16.00 -6.33
CA ASP A 162 5.85 -15.87 -7.69
C ASP A 162 5.28 -14.64 -8.40
N LYS A 163 3.96 -14.43 -8.27
CA LYS A 163 3.27 -13.23 -8.77
C LYS A 163 3.78 -11.96 -8.11
N LEU A 164 3.98 -12.01 -6.80
CA LEU A 164 4.52 -10.88 -6.05
C LEU A 164 5.96 -10.56 -6.47
N GLY A 165 6.83 -11.56 -6.65
CA GLY A 165 8.18 -11.37 -7.13
C GLY A 165 8.23 -10.72 -8.51
N SER A 166 7.36 -11.18 -9.41
CA SER A 166 7.23 -10.59 -10.76
C SER A 166 6.78 -9.12 -10.70
N LEU A 167 5.79 -8.81 -9.86
CA LEU A 167 5.30 -7.45 -9.65
C LEU A 167 6.40 -6.54 -9.08
N LEU A 168 7.12 -7.00 -8.06
CA LEU A 168 8.14 -6.19 -7.38
C LEU A 168 9.35 -5.93 -8.28
N ASN A 169 9.82 -6.94 -9.01
CA ASN A 169 10.93 -6.78 -9.98
C ASN A 169 10.61 -5.75 -11.07
N ARG A 170 9.34 -5.58 -11.42
CA ARG A 170 8.89 -4.55 -12.38
C ARG A 170 9.04 -3.13 -11.84
N PHE A 171 8.71 -2.88 -10.57
CA PHE A 171 8.67 -1.52 -10.01
C PHE A 171 9.92 -1.14 -9.22
N LEU A 172 10.65 -2.14 -8.71
CA LEU A 172 11.81 -2.01 -7.83
C LEU A 172 12.98 -2.88 -8.33
N PRO A 173 13.41 -2.73 -9.59
CA PRO A 173 14.46 -3.58 -10.18
C PRO A 173 15.80 -3.45 -9.43
N ASP A 174 16.10 -2.27 -8.88
CA ASP A 174 17.32 -1.98 -8.11
C ASP A 174 17.36 -2.69 -6.74
N TYR A 175 16.26 -3.34 -6.36
CA TYR A 175 16.08 -4.03 -5.09
C TYR A 175 15.79 -5.53 -5.26
N GLY A 176 16.00 -6.08 -6.45
CA GLY A 176 15.64 -7.46 -6.78
C GLY A 176 16.22 -8.49 -5.81
N ASP A 177 17.50 -8.34 -5.45
CA ASP A 177 18.17 -9.26 -4.53
C ASP A 177 17.59 -9.22 -3.11
N VAL A 178 17.26 -8.02 -2.60
CA VAL A 178 16.61 -7.87 -1.29
C VAL A 178 15.22 -8.53 -1.28
N PHE A 179 14.42 -8.32 -2.34
CA PHE A 179 13.11 -8.95 -2.40
C PHE A 179 13.18 -10.46 -2.60
N GLU A 180 14.14 -10.97 -3.36
CA GLU A 180 14.35 -12.42 -3.49
C GLU A 180 14.62 -13.07 -2.13
N ASP A 181 15.44 -12.45 -1.28
CA ASP A 181 15.71 -12.95 0.07
C ASP A 181 14.47 -12.92 0.96
N VAL A 182 13.69 -11.82 0.90
CA VAL A 182 12.41 -11.71 1.62
C VAL A 182 11.43 -12.79 1.15
N LEU A 183 11.25 -12.97 -0.15
CA LEU A 183 10.33 -13.96 -0.72
C LEU A 183 10.77 -15.38 -0.40
N LYS A 184 12.08 -15.68 -0.46
CA LYS A 184 12.63 -16.98 0.00
C LYS A 184 12.35 -17.23 1.46
N SER A 185 12.49 -16.21 2.31
CA SER A 185 12.19 -16.32 3.74
C SER A 185 10.70 -16.64 3.96
N LEU A 186 9.82 -15.88 3.31
CA LEU A 186 8.37 -16.09 3.35
C LEU A 186 7.94 -17.46 2.80
N GLY A 187 8.67 -17.99 1.81
CA GLY A 187 8.46 -19.33 1.26
C GLY A 187 8.72 -20.47 2.25
N LYS A 188 9.50 -20.25 3.32
CA LYS A 188 9.79 -21.28 4.33
C LYS A 188 8.57 -21.64 5.18
N SER A 189 7.66 -20.68 5.41
CA SER A 189 6.43 -20.92 6.17
C SER A 189 5.38 -19.85 5.92
N GLN A 190 4.14 -20.29 5.65
CA GLN A 190 2.96 -19.41 5.61
C GLN A 190 2.74 -18.65 6.92
N THR A 191 3.25 -19.16 8.04
CA THR A 191 3.12 -18.50 9.35
C THR A 191 4.02 -17.29 9.52
N MET A 192 4.97 -17.03 8.62
CA MET A 192 5.81 -15.81 8.71
C MET A 192 4.98 -14.54 8.48
N LEU A 193 3.88 -14.64 7.73
CA LEU A 193 2.92 -13.53 7.54
C LEU A 193 1.93 -13.37 8.71
N VAL A 194 2.03 -14.20 9.76
CA VAL A 194 0.94 -14.43 10.73
C VAL A 194 1.13 -13.71 12.08
N ASP A 195 2.21 -12.92 12.24
CA ASP A 195 2.35 -12.03 13.40
C ASP A 195 2.32 -10.50 13.14
N PRO A 196 1.25 -9.98 12.50
CA PRO A 196 1.05 -8.53 12.41
C PRO A 196 0.84 -7.84 13.78
N ILE A 197 0.54 -8.58 14.85
CA ILE A 197 0.33 -8.00 16.19
C ILE A 197 1.68 -7.55 16.77
N ILE A 198 2.72 -8.39 16.69
CA ILE A 198 4.07 -8.00 17.09
C ILE A 198 4.53 -6.81 16.27
N LEU A 199 4.33 -6.83 14.95
CA LEU A 199 4.71 -5.73 14.08
C LEU A 199 4.00 -4.44 14.46
N HIS A 200 2.68 -4.49 14.63
CA HIS A 200 1.89 -3.34 15.04
C HIS A 200 2.36 -2.79 16.39
N LYS A 201 2.67 -3.66 17.37
CA LYS A 201 3.17 -3.22 18.67
C LYS A 201 4.50 -2.47 18.52
N ARG A 202 5.45 -3.03 17.75
CA ARG A 202 6.74 -2.39 17.45
C ARG A 202 6.58 -1.02 16.78
N ILE A 203 5.77 -0.94 15.72
CA ILE A 203 5.50 0.31 15.01
C ILE A 203 4.80 1.34 15.93
N SER A 204 3.86 0.90 16.76
CA SER A 204 3.21 1.75 17.75
C SER A 204 4.20 2.26 18.80
N GLU A 205 5.09 1.42 19.30
CA GLU A 205 6.14 1.84 20.24
C GLU A 205 7.05 2.91 19.63
N VAL A 206 7.43 2.76 18.37
CA VAL A 206 8.30 3.71 17.67
C VAL A 206 7.61 5.05 17.37
N PHE A 207 6.36 5.06 16.91
CA PHE A 207 5.71 6.29 16.44
C PHE A 207 4.68 6.90 17.39
N VAL A 208 4.06 6.08 18.23
CA VAL A 208 3.08 6.55 19.23
C VAL A 208 3.79 6.88 20.54
N HIS A 209 4.75 6.05 20.96
CA HIS A 209 5.36 6.16 22.28
C HIS A 209 6.78 6.75 22.29
N ALA A 210 7.53 6.77 21.18
CA ALA A 210 8.86 7.35 21.17
C ALA A 210 8.87 8.89 21.02
N SER A 211 9.79 9.55 21.74
CA SER A 211 10.02 10.99 21.71
C SER A 211 10.87 11.45 20.51
N LYS A 212 10.49 11.09 19.28
CA LYS A 212 11.14 11.57 18.05
C LYS A 212 10.16 12.37 17.17
N PRO A 213 9.88 13.66 17.51
CA PRO A 213 8.85 14.44 16.84
C PRO A 213 9.02 14.56 15.33
N SER A 214 10.25 14.78 14.86
CA SER A 214 10.58 14.86 13.44
C SER A 214 10.23 13.58 12.68
N HIS A 215 10.62 12.43 13.23
CA HIS A 215 10.36 11.14 12.61
C HIS A 215 8.86 10.85 12.55
N LYS A 216 8.14 11.13 13.64
CA LYS A 216 6.67 11.04 13.69
C LYS A 216 6.01 11.90 12.63
N LYS A 217 6.42 13.17 12.52
CA LYS A 217 5.88 14.10 11.51
C LYS A 217 6.15 13.62 10.08
N LEU A 218 7.33 13.06 9.81
CA LEU A 218 7.66 12.45 8.52
C LEU A 218 6.74 11.26 8.22
N ALA A 219 6.51 10.37 9.18
CA ALA A 219 5.66 9.20 9.00
C ALA A 219 4.18 9.56 8.75
N PHE A 220 3.64 10.58 9.43
CA PHE A 220 2.30 11.08 9.15
C PHE A 220 2.20 11.79 7.79
N LEU A 221 3.21 12.58 7.42
CA LEU A 221 3.25 13.20 6.10
C LEU A 221 3.31 12.14 4.99
N LEU A 222 4.06 11.05 5.21
CA LEU A 222 4.13 9.91 4.30
C LEU A 222 2.80 9.16 4.21
N LEU A 223 2.13 8.93 5.35
CA LEU A 223 0.78 8.34 5.41
C LEU A 223 -0.24 9.17 4.63
N ASP A 224 -0.32 10.48 4.86
CA ASP A 224 -1.25 11.36 4.18
C ASP A 224 -0.99 11.38 2.66
N SER A 225 0.30 11.41 2.28
CA SER A 225 0.71 11.38 0.87
C SER A 225 0.34 10.07 0.19
N LEU A 226 0.54 8.93 0.87
CA LEU A 226 0.16 7.60 0.40
C LEU A 226 -1.36 7.51 0.20
N ILE A 227 -2.16 7.92 1.21
CA ILE A 227 -3.63 7.90 1.13
C ILE A 227 -4.12 8.68 -0.08
N VAL A 228 -3.52 9.85 -0.35
CA VAL A 228 -3.91 10.70 -1.46
C VAL A 228 -3.58 10.05 -2.80
N CYS A 229 -2.37 9.51 -2.97
CA CYS A 229 -1.97 8.83 -4.19
C CYS A 229 -2.84 7.59 -4.46
N ASP A 230 -3.10 6.77 -3.43
CA ASP A 230 -3.98 5.60 -3.49
C ASP A 230 -5.41 5.98 -3.90
N TYR A 231 -6.02 6.95 -3.22
CA TYR A 231 -7.38 7.37 -3.54
C TYR A 231 -7.52 7.95 -4.95
N LEU A 232 -6.56 8.77 -5.39
CA LEU A 232 -6.59 9.34 -6.74
C LEU A 232 -6.43 8.25 -7.80
N ALA A 233 -5.53 7.30 -7.58
CA ALA A 233 -5.35 6.14 -8.45
C ALA A 233 -6.61 5.30 -8.55
N ALA A 234 -7.19 4.92 -7.42
CA ALA A 234 -8.43 4.15 -7.34
C ALA A 234 -9.61 4.87 -7.99
N SER A 235 -9.72 6.19 -7.82
CA SER A 235 -10.83 6.96 -8.39
C SER A 235 -10.77 7.09 -9.91
N LYS A 236 -9.56 7.05 -10.48
CA LYS A 236 -9.33 7.12 -11.94
C LYS A 236 -9.83 5.85 -12.64
N SER A 237 -9.66 4.68 -12.02
CA SER A 237 -9.99 3.37 -12.60
C SER A 237 -11.40 2.88 -12.24
N ARG A 238 -11.87 3.13 -11.02
CA ARG A 238 -13.13 2.58 -10.50
C ARG A 238 -14.33 3.52 -10.74
N GLY A 239 -14.06 4.81 -10.98
CA GLY A 239 -15.06 5.86 -11.07
C GLY A 239 -15.70 6.19 -9.72
N GLY A 240 -16.71 7.07 -9.74
CA GLY A 240 -17.44 7.51 -8.56
C GLY A 240 -16.91 8.83 -7.99
N TRP A 241 -17.85 9.72 -7.62
CA TRP A 241 -17.56 11.00 -7.00
C TRP A 241 -18.01 10.99 -5.54
N SER A 242 -17.10 11.32 -4.62
CA SER A 242 -17.43 11.44 -3.20
C SER A 242 -16.95 12.78 -2.64
N ARG A 243 -17.56 13.23 -1.53
CA ARG A 243 -17.09 14.44 -0.82
C ARG A 243 -15.63 14.29 -0.39
N PHE A 244 -15.23 13.08 0.00
CA PHE A 244 -13.86 12.79 0.38
C PHE A 244 -12.89 12.89 -0.81
N GLN A 245 -13.31 12.49 -2.03
CA GLN A 245 -12.49 12.65 -3.23
C GLN A 245 -12.16 14.14 -3.50
N LYS A 246 -13.09 15.06 -3.23
CA LYS A 246 -12.82 16.50 -3.33
C LYS A 246 -11.70 16.92 -2.37
N THR A 247 -11.77 16.49 -1.11
CA THR A 247 -10.72 16.76 -0.11
C THR A 247 -9.37 16.18 -0.53
N VAL A 248 -9.35 14.95 -1.07
CA VAL A 248 -8.13 14.33 -1.58
C VAL A 248 -7.51 15.14 -2.73
N ARG A 249 -8.33 15.59 -3.68
CA ARG A 249 -7.86 16.44 -4.79
C ARG A 249 -7.34 17.79 -4.32
N GLU A 250 -8.00 18.41 -3.36
CA GLU A 250 -7.53 19.66 -2.74
C GLU A 250 -6.19 19.46 -2.04
N PHE A 251 -6.03 18.38 -1.27
CA PHE A 251 -4.76 18.04 -0.65
C PHE A 251 -3.67 17.85 -1.70
N TYR A 252 -3.91 17.02 -2.72
CA TYR A 252 -2.96 16.79 -3.81
C TYR A 252 -2.48 18.10 -4.43
N ARG A 253 -3.40 18.97 -4.87
CA ARG A 253 -3.06 20.26 -5.49
C ARG A 253 -2.26 21.18 -4.58
N GLN A 254 -2.53 21.17 -3.27
CA GLN A 254 -1.87 22.06 -2.33
C GLN A 254 -0.53 21.52 -1.81
N TRP A 255 -0.39 20.20 -1.75
CA TRP A 255 0.69 19.54 -1.01
C TRP A 255 1.62 18.68 -1.86
N LEU A 256 1.11 17.99 -2.88
CA LEU A 256 1.87 16.99 -3.64
C LEU A 256 2.18 17.43 -5.08
N ALA A 257 1.32 18.22 -5.71
CA ALA A 257 1.59 18.83 -7.01
C ALA A 257 2.69 19.90 -6.89
N SER A 258 3.49 20.08 -7.94
CA SER A 258 4.38 21.24 -8.02
C SER A 258 3.59 22.54 -8.17
N ALA A 259 4.25 23.65 -7.83
CA ALA A 259 3.65 24.97 -8.03
C ALA A 259 3.39 25.28 -9.52
N ALA A 260 4.12 24.64 -10.44
CA ALA A 260 3.94 24.79 -11.88
C ALA A 260 2.69 24.06 -12.38
N SER A 261 2.41 22.86 -11.89
CA SER A 261 1.22 22.06 -12.26
C SER A 261 -0.09 22.60 -11.65
N SER A 262 -0.01 23.36 -10.57
CA SER A 262 -1.18 23.98 -9.91
C SER A 262 -1.81 25.16 -10.67
N GLN A 263 -1.12 25.72 -11.68
CA GLN A 263 -1.62 26.87 -12.45
C GLN A 263 -2.48 26.45 -13.66
N VAL A 264 -2.25 25.26 -14.22
CA VAL A 264 -2.97 24.78 -15.42
C VAL A 264 -4.42 24.37 -15.07
N ASP A 265 -4.62 23.78 -13.90
CA ASP A 265 -5.89 23.18 -13.48
C ASP A 265 -6.92 24.18 -12.90
N ARG A 266 -6.59 25.48 -12.89
CA ARG A 266 -7.51 26.57 -12.52
C ARG A 266 -8.38 27.06 -13.69
N SER A 267 -8.12 26.58 -14.90
CA SER A 267 -8.82 27.00 -16.12
C SER A 267 -10.03 26.13 -16.49
N THR A 268 -10.26 25.04 -15.75
CA THR A 268 -11.40 24.12 -15.95
C THR A 268 -12.25 24.05 -14.68
N PHE A 269 -12.93 25.14 -14.36
CA PHE A 269 -14.09 25.21 -13.48
C PHE A 269 -15.05 26.29 -13.97
#